data_AF-A0A967BIW8-F1
#
_entry.id   AF-A0A967BIW8-F1
#
_cell.length_a   1.000
_cell.length_b   1.000
_cell.length_c   1.000
_cell.angle_alpha   90.00
_cell.angle_beta   90.00
_cell.angle_gamma   90.00
#
_symmetry.space_group_name_H-M   'P 1'
#
loop_
_entity.id
_entity.type
_entity.pdbx_description
1 polymer ?
#
loop_
_entity_poly.entity_id
_entity_poly.type
_entity_poly.pdbx_seq_one_letter_code
_entity_poly.pdbx_strand_id
1 'polypeptide(L)'
;MRELIFLALRAIRGHRLRSVLSMLGVAIGIASVILLTSIGEGTRAYMVSQFTQFGTNLIGINPGKSETSGLPGALGGTTHKLTIDDAEALTRIPGVEEVVPMTFGSARVEGGGRGRSVFIYGVTPEVPVVWQWGVRVGSFWPSGDPRRGVAQAVLGTKLKRELFGNGNALGRFVRIAGSRFRVVGLMEPKGQFLGFDLDDAAYIPVASAMKIFNMDELMEIDLTFTNSSLLDQVEEDVRRVLTDRHGGKEDFAITSQAAMLEVFGNIMNIITMAVGAIGGVSLLVGVIGILTMMWIAVGERMNEIGLIRSIGATRRQVQLIFLTEAATLSTLGGLIGVGFGLGLCALLRVAVPGLPIRTPFLFVALAVTVSFAVGLLSGVMPARRAATLDPIEALRAE
;
A
#
# COMPACT_ATOMS: atom_id res chain seq x y z
N MET A 1 -23.49 -36.66 7.56
CA MET A 1 -22.38 -35.77 7.10
C MET A 1 -21.04 -36.49 7.06
N ARG A 2 -20.53 -37.07 8.16
CA ARG A 2 -19.24 -37.80 8.16
C ARG A 2 -19.15 -38.91 7.11
N GLU A 3 -20.21 -39.71 6.95
CA GLU A 3 -20.27 -40.77 5.95
C GLU A 3 -20.26 -40.25 4.51
N LEU A 4 -20.90 -39.11 4.25
CA LEU A 4 -20.90 -38.45 2.92
C LEU A 4 -19.50 -37.96 2.54
N ILE A 5 -18.75 -37.40 3.50
CA ILE A 5 -17.37 -36.95 3.30
C ILE A 5 -16.45 -38.17 3.05
N PHE A 6 -16.64 -39.25 3.79
CA PHE A 6 -15.85 -40.47 3.63
C PHE A 6 -16.11 -41.15 2.27
N LEU A 7 -17.37 -41.14 1.81
CA LEU A 7 -17.75 -41.64 0.49
C LEU A 7 -17.14 -40.79 -0.63
N ALA A 8 -17.21 -39.45 -0.50
CA ALA A 8 -16.60 -38.51 -1.44
C ALA A 8 -15.07 -38.70 -1.55
N LEU A 9 -14.36 -38.87 -0.42
CA LEU A 9 -12.92 -39.13 -0.40
C LEU A 9 -12.55 -40.44 -1.11
N ARG A 10 -13.41 -41.47 -1.01
CA ARG A 10 -13.19 -42.78 -1.67
C ARG A 10 -13.45 -42.69 -3.18
N ALA A 11 -14.46 -41.94 -3.58
CA ALA A 11 -14.79 -41.64 -4.97
C ALA A 11 -13.69 -40.90 -5.73
N ILE A 12 -13.03 -39.93 -5.07
CA ILE A 12 -11.88 -39.18 -5.61
C ILE A 12 -10.69 -40.09 -5.94
N ARG A 13 -10.55 -41.20 -5.21
CA ARG A 13 -9.41 -42.13 -5.33
C ARG A 13 -9.49 -43.02 -6.57
N GLY A 14 -10.67 -43.14 -7.20
CA GLY A 14 -10.90 -43.91 -8.43
C GLY A 14 -10.39 -43.24 -9.71
N HIS A 15 -10.49 -41.91 -9.82
CA HIS A 15 -10.04 -41.13 -10.99
C HIS A 15 -9.02 -40.05 -10.61
N ARG A 16 -7.88 -40.49 -10.04
CA ARG A 16 -6.86 -39.64 -9.42
C ARG A 16 -6.39 -38.48 -10.29
N LEU A 17 -6.13 -38.70 -11.58
CA LEU A 17 -5.57 -37.67 -12.46
C LEU A 17 -6.57 -36.52 -12.67
N ARG A 18 -7.84 -36.84 -12.91
CA ARG A 18 -8.88 -35.86 -13.20
C ARG A 18 -9.24 -35.04 -11.97
N SER A 19 -9.40 -35.71 -10.81
CA SER A 19 -9.67 -35.01 -9.55
C SER A 19 -8.49 -34.11 -9.12
N VAL A 20 -7.24 -34.56 -9.33
CA VAL A 20 -6.05 -33.73 -9.06
C VAL A 20 -6.00 -32.50 -9.97
N LEU A 21 -6.28 -32.66 -11.28
CA LEU A 21 -6.31 -31.53 -12.22
C LEU A 21 -7.39 -30.50 -11.87
N SER A 22 -8.60 -30.94 -11.50
CA SER A 22 -9.67 -30.02 -11.05
C SER A 22 -9.33 -29.31 -9.74
N MET A 23 -8.75 -30.03 -8.77
CA MET A 23 -8.29 -29.44 -7.51
C MET A 23 -7.14 -28.46 -7.73
N LEU A 24 -6.22 -28.74 -8.66
CA LEU A 24 -5.13 -27.83 -9.02
C LEU A 24 -5.65 -26.53 -9.62
N GLY A 25 -6.66 -26.58 -10.50
CA GLY A 25 -7.27 -25.36 -11.04
C GLY A 25 -7.83 -24.44 -9.96
N VAL A 26 -8.56 -25.01 -9.00
CA VAL A 26 -9.08 -24.27 -7.83
C VAL A 26 -7.96 -23.79 -6.92
N ALA A 27 -6.95 -24.64 -6.67
CA ALA A 27 -5.82 -24.31 -5.81
C ALA A 27 -4.99 -23.15 -6.37
N ILE A 28 -4.70 -23.14 -7.67
CA ILE A 28 -3.94 -22.08 -8.35
C ILE A 28 -4.73 -20.77 -8.32
N GLY A 29 -6.04 -20.81 -8.60
CA GLY A 29 -6.89 -19.62 -8.52
C GLY A 29 -6.89 -19.00 -7.11
N ILE A 30 -7.05 -19.83 -6.08
CA ILE A 30 -7.08 -19.37 -4.68
C ILE A 30 -5.70 -18.90 -4.21
N ALA A 31 -4.62 -19.60 -4.57
CA ALA A 31 -3.26 -19.19 -4.26
C ALA A 31 -2.95 -17.82 -4.88
N SER A 32 -3.39 -17.58 -6.12
CA SER A 32 -3.19 -16.31 -6.84
C SER A 32 -3.96 -15.17 -6.17
N VAL A 33 -5.21 -15.40 -5.79
CA VAL A 33 -6.03 -14.42 -5.05
C VAL A 33 -5.39 -14.08 -3.70
N ILE A 34 -4.94 -15.07 -2.94
CA ILE A 34 -4.30 -14.86 -1.64
C ILE A 34 -3.00 -14.05 -1.79
N LEU A 35 -2.16 -14.41 -2.76
CA LEU A 35 -0.89 -13.73 -2.98
C LEU A 35 -1.11 -12.27 -3.35
N LEU A 36 -1.97 -12.01 -4.34
CA LEU A 36 -2.20 -10.65 -4.83
C LEU A 36 -2.89 -9.77 -3.78
N THR A 37 -3.88 -10.30 -3.05
CA THR A 37 -4.55 -9.54 -1.97
C THR A 37 -3.59 -9.26 -0.80
N SER A 38 -2.69 -10.19 -0.49
CA SER A 38 -1.72 -10.01 0.59
C SER A 38 -0.63 -8.99 0.27
N ILE A 39 -0.20 -8.94 -1.00
CA ILE A 39 0.71 -7.90 -1.49
C ILE A 39 -0.02 -6.55 -1.52
N GLY A 40 -1.26 -6.50 -2.03
CA GLY A 40 -2.06 -5.27 -2.10
C GLY A 40 -2.29 -4.67 -0.72
N GLU A 41 -2.71 -5.48 0.25
CA GLU A 41 -2.95 -5.01 1.62
C GLU A 41 -1.67 -4.66 2.36
N GLY A 42 -0.59 -5.41 2.14
CA GLY A 42 0.73 -5.05 2.66
C GLY A 42 1.20 -3.72 2.11
N THR A 43 1.08 -3.50 0.79
CA THR A 43 1.41 -2.23 0.13
C THR A 43 0.55 -1.08 0.63
N ARG A 44 -0.76 -1.31 0.81
CA ARG A 44 -1.68 -0.32 1.40
C ARG A 44 -1.23 0.07 2.80
N ALA A 45 -0.99 -0.90 3.67
CA ALA A 45 -0.55 -0.64 5.05
C ALA A 45 0.82 0.04 5.11
N TYR A 46 1.75 -0.35 4.23
CA TYR A 46 3.05 0.30 4.09
C TYR A 46 2.88 1.77 3.71
N MET A 47 2.14 2.07 2.66
CA MET A 47 1.92 3.44 2.21
C MET A 47 1.22 4.27 3.28
N VAL A 48 0.15 3.76 3.90
CA VAL A 48 -0.51 4.45 5.02
C VAL A 48 0.50 4.77 6.13
N SER A 49 1.36 3.82 6.53
CA SER A 49 2.39 4.06 7.54
C SER A 49 3.44 5.10 7.12
N GLN A 50 3.76 5.17 5.82
CA GLN A 50 4.70 6.14 5.28
C GLN A 50 4.15 7.57 5.33
N PHE A 51 2.84 7.74 5.17
CA PHE A 51 2.22 9.07 5.27
C PHE A 51 1.85 9.41 6.73
N THR A 52 1.35 8.48 7.53
CA THR A 52 0.96 8.79 8.92
C THR A 52 2.14 9.08 9.84
N GLN A 53 3.38 8.71 9.47
CA GLN A 53 4.56 8.99 10.29
C GLN A 53 4.87 10.49 10.43
N PHE A 54 4.34 11.36 9.56
CA PHE A 54 4.48 12.82 9.65
C PHE A 54 3.31 13.50 10.37
N GLY A 55 2.38 12.70 10.90
CA GLY A 55 1.09 13.18 11.39
C GLY A 55 0.00 13.12 10.32
N THR A 56 -1.24 13.33 10.74
CA THR A 56 -2.43 13.34 9.87
C THR A 56 -2.87 14.74 9.48
N ASN A 57 -2.28 15.77 10.10
CA ASN A 57 -2.71 17.16 10.01
C ASN A 57 -1.63 18.02 9.33
N LEU A 58 -1.11 17.53 8.20
CA LEU A 58 -0.12 18.24 7.39
C LEU A 58 -0.78 18.68 6.08
N ILE A 59 -0.56 19.95 5.72
CA ILE A 59 -0.89 20.50 4.42
C ILE A 59 0.41 20.96 3.78
N GLY A 60 0.74 20.39 2.63
CA GLY A 60 1.85 20.82 1.78
C GLY A 60 1.34 21.77 0.71
N ILE A 61 2.05 22.87 0.50
CA ILE A 61 1.73 23.88 -0.51
C ILE A 61 2.90 23.93 -1.48
N ASN A 62 2.68 23.51 -2.71
CA ASN A 62 3.71 23.50 -3.75
C ASN A 62 3.45 24.61 -4.77
N PRO A 63 4.50 25.18 -5.39
CA PRO A 63 4.33 26.15 -6.45
C PRO A 63 3.80 25.43 -7.72
N GLY A 64 2.87 26.08 -8.42
CA GLY A 64 2.32 25.65 -9.70
C GLY A 64 0.91 25.09 -9.60
N LYS A 65 0.19 25.09 -10.74
CA LYS A 65 -1.13 24.45 -10.84
C LYS A 65 -0.97 22.96 -11.16
N SER A 66 -1.70 22.10 -10.44
CA SER A 66 -1.76 20.65 -10.73
C SER A 66 -2.41 20.31 -12.08
N GLU A 67 -3.09 21.26 -12.74
CA GLU A 67 -3.90 21.02 -13.96
C GLU A 67 -3.20 21.38 -15.28
N THR A 68 -2.03 22.02 -15.27
CA THR A 68 -1.36 22.45 -16.53
C THR A 68 -0.34 21.42 -16.99
N SER A 69 -0.30 21.14 -18.30
CA SER A 69 0.67 20.24 -18.95
C SER A 69 2.12 20.62 -18.65
N GLY A 70 2.69 20.02 -17.62
CA GLY A 70 4.08 20.09 -17.16
C GLY A 70 4.28 19.13 -15.99
N LEU A 71 5.53 18.74 -15.69
CA LEU A 71 5.79 17.93 -14.50
C LEU A 71 5.34 18.70 -13.23
N PRO A 72 4.57 18.09 -12.31
CA PRO A 72 4.29 18.67 -11.01
C PRO A 72 5.59 18.87 -10.21
N GLY A 73 5.77 20.06 -9.65
CA GLY A 73 6.89 20.41 -8.75
C GLY A 73 8.16 20.89 -9.46
N ALA A 74 8.88 21.79 -8.76
CA ALA A 74 10.30 22.21 -8.86
C ALA A 74 10.94 22.59 -10.23
N LEU A 75 10.38 22.16 -11.36
CA LEU A 75 10.95 22.28 -12.71
C LEU A 75 9.97 22.92 -13.70
N GLY A 76 8.69 23.04 -13.34
CA GLY A 76 7.70 23.82 -14.08
C GLY A 76 7.69 25.26 -13.57
N GLY A 77 8.31 26.18 -14.30
CA GLY A 77 8.33 27.60 -13.93
C GLY A 77 6.92 28.14 -13.73
N THR A 78 6.67 28.73 -12.55
CA THR A 78 5.41 29.38 -12.20
C THR A 78 5.49 30.88 -12.49
N THR A 79 4.34 31.55 -12.54
CA THR A 79 4.29 33.01 -12.74
C THR A 79 4.51 33.81 -11.45
N HIS A 80 4.14 33.28 -10.27
CA HIS A 80 4.60 33.78 -8.98
C HIS A 80 5.29 32.67 -8.18
N LYS A 81 6.33 33.10 -7.47
CA LYS A 81 7.21 32.28 -6.66
C LYS A 81 6.65 32.21 -5.26
N LEU A 82 6.57 31.03 -4.65
CA LEU A 82 6.30 30.95 -3.22
C LEU A 82 7.47 31.58 -2.47
N THR A 83 7.19 32.49 -1.54
CA THR A 83 8.21 33.22 -0.79
C THR A 83 8.12 32.94 0.71
N ILE A 84 9.20 33.27 1.43
CA ILE A 84 9.20 33.23 2.90
C ILE A 84 8.11 34.14 3.48
N ASP A 85 7.79 35.26 2.80
CA ASP A 85 6.75 36.20 3.23
C ASP A 85 5.35 35.59 3.13
N ASP A 86 5.15 34.67 2.19
CA ASP A 86 3.90 33.93 2.07
C ASP A 86 3.76 32.94 3.22
N ALA A 87 4.83 32.22 3.57
CA ALA A 87 4.84 31.34 4.74
C ALA A 87 4.55 32.12 6.05
N GLU A 88 5.15 33.30 6.24
CA GLU A 88 4.87 34.15 7.40
C GLU A 88 3.42 34.67 7.44
N ALA A 89 2.78 34.86 6.28
CA ALA A 89 1.37 35.24 6.21
C ALA A 89 0.46 34.10 6.66
N LEU A 90 0.80 32.85 6.31
CA LEU A 90 0.03 31.67 6.67
C LEU A 90 0.02 31.39 8.18
N THR A 91 1.09 31.74 8.90
CA THR A 91 1.14 31.63 10.38
C THR A 91 0.05 32.46 11.08
N ARG A 92 -0.54 33.45 10.40
CA ARG A 92 -1.60 34.31 10.97
C ARG A 92 -3.01 33.74 10.79
N ILE A 93 -3.16 32.64 10.07
CA ILE A 93 -4.45 32.02 9.81
C ILE A 93 -4.94 31.31 11.08
N PRO A 94 -6.17 31.58 11.56
CA PRO A 94 -6.74 30.85 12.69
C PRO A 94 -6.77 29.34 12.45
N GLY A 95 -6.22 28.56 13.38
CA GLY A 95 -6.18 27.10 13.31
C GLY A 95 -4.89 26.51 12.74
N VAL A 96 -4.02 27.33 12.13
CA VAL A 96 -2.64 26.97 11.81
C VAL A 96 -1.79 27.04 13.08
N GLU A 97 -1.06 25.97 13.39
CA GLU A 97 -0.18 25.91 14.55
C GLU A 97 1.22 26.39 14.20
N GLU A 98 1.83 25.77 13.19
CA GLU A 98 3.20 26.04 12.77
C GLU A 98 3.33 25.91 11.25
N VAL A 99 4.27 26.68 10.69
CA VAL A 99 4.55 26.74 9.25
C VAL A 99 6.04 26.57 9.02
N VAL A 100 6.42 25.69 8.09
CA VAL A 100 7.79 25.43 7.69
C VAL A 100 7.93 25.73 6.18
N PRO A 101 8.52 26.87 5.80
CA PRO A 101 8.96 27.08 4.43
C PRO A 101 10.14 26.14 4.12
N MET A 102 10.06 25.45 2.99
CA MET A 102 11.03 24.43 2.60
C MET A 102 11.59 24.65 1.19
N THR A 103 12.90 24.41 1.10
CA THR A 103 13.61 24.17 -0.16
C THR A 103 14.50 22.97 0.01
N PHE A 104 14.76 22.21 -1.04
CA PHE A 104 15.69 21.09 -0.96
C PHE A 104 16.50 20.94 -2.23
N GLY A 105 17.69 20.38 -2.08
CA GLY A 105 18.59 20.12 -3.20
C GLY A 105 19.66 19.13 -2.81
N SER A 106 20.31 18.54 -3.81
CA SER A 106 21.45 17.65 -3.57
C SER A 106 22.73 18.46 -3.50
N ALA A 107 23.50 18.26 -2.43
CA ALA A 107 24.83 18.87 -2.31
C ALA A 107 25.81 17.95 -1.59
N ARG A 108 27.10 18.23 -1.80
CA ARG A 108 28.18 17.55 -1.08
C ARG A 108 28.32 18.14 0.32
N VAL A 109 28.27 17.25 1.31
CA VAL A 109 28.54 17.53 2.73
C VAL A 109 29.87 16.92 3.12
N GLU A 110 30.74 17.72 3.71
CA GLU A 110 32.08 17.32 4.15
C GLU A 110 32.27 17.58 5.64
N GLY A 111 32.80 16.59 6.35
CA GLY A 111 32.99 16.64 7.79
C GLY A 111 33.85 15.46 8.26
N GLY A 112 34.66 15.67 9.29
CA GLY A 112 35.48 14.60 9.87
C GLY A 112 36.50 13.97 8.91
N GLY A 113 36.94 14.69 7.87
CA GLY A 113 37.84 14.19 6.84
C GLY A 113 37.17 13.34 5.75
N ARG A 114 35.84 13.24 5.76
CA ARG A 114 35.03 12.51 4.76
C ARG A 114 34.07 13.46 4.07
N GLY A 115 33.58 13.05 2.89
CA GLY A 115 32.60 13.81 2.11
C GLY A 115 31.61 12.89 1.43
N ARG A 116 30.35 13.31 1.38
CA ARG A 116 29.23 12.53 0.82
C ARG A 116 28.22 13.46 0.16
N SER A 117 27.65 13.06 -0.98
CA SER A 117 26.55 13.81 -1.61
C SER A 117 25.23 13.32 -1.03
N VAL A 118 24.43 14.24 -0.52
CA VAL A 118 23.17 13.95 0.17
C VAL A 118 22.14 15.04 -0.12
N PHE A 119 20.88 14.76 0.21
CA PHE A 119 19.85 15.79 0.20
C PHE A 119 20.06 16.77 1.35
N ILE A 120 19.94 18.05 1.03
CA ILE A 120 19.95 19.16 1.96
C ILE A 120 18.55 19.73 2.01
N TYR A 121 17.98 19.79 3.20
CA TYR A 121 16.68 20.39 3.48
C TYR A 121 16.91 21.77 4.11
N GLY A 122 16.52 22.80 3.37
CA GLY A 122 16.42 24.18 3.85
C GLY A 122 15.09 24.37 4.55
N VAL A 123 15.11 24.47 5.87
CA VAL A 123 13.91 24.47 6.72
C VAL A 123 14.02 25.51 7.84
N THR A 124 12.98 25.63 8.64
CA THR A 124 12.94 26.43 9.88
C THR A 124 12.97 25.51 11.11
N PRO A 125 13.23 26.01 12.33
CA PRO A 125 13.41 25.15 13.50
C PRO A 125 12.10 24.51 14.01
N GLU A 126 10.95 24.85 13.43
CA GLU A 126 9.62 24.32 13.73
C GLU A 126 9.37 22.92 13.12
N VAL A 127 10.29 22.41 12.29
CA VAL A 127 10.23 21.06 11.69
C VAL A 127 9.83 19.95 12.66
N PRO A 128 10.39 19.84 13.88
CA PRO A 128 10.03 18.74 14.78
C PRO A 128 8.55 18.74 15.18
N VAL A 129 7.91 19.90 15.17
CA VAL A 129 6.47 20.05 15.45
C VAL A 129 5.66 19.69 14.20
N VAL A 130 5.95 20.32 13.06
CA VAL A 130 5.19 20.14 11.82
C VAL A 130 5.31 18.72 11.26
N TRP A 131 6.50 18.13 11.27
CA TRP A 131 6.75 16.77 10.75
C TRP A 131 6.64 15.66 11.80
N GLN A 132 6.25 16.00 13.03
CA GLN A 132 6.19 15.09 14.17
C GLN A 132 7.45 14.20 14.26
N TRP A 133 8.62 14.85 14.19
CA TRP A 133 9.91 14.17 14.08
C TRP A 133 10.96 14.82 14.97
N GLY A 134 11.27 14.13 16.07
CA GLY A 134 12.14 14.65 17.11
C GLY A 134 13.62 14.74 16.73
N VAL A 135 14.35 15.48 17.55
CA VAL A 135 15.81 15.52 17.57
C VAL A 135 16.30 14.56 18.65
N ARG A 136 17.11 13.57 18.27
CA ARG A 136 17.66 12.58 19.20
C ARG A 136 18.66 13.19 20.17
N VAL A 137 19.53 14.07 19.68
CA VAL A 137 20.57 14.71 20.50
C VAL A 137 20.75 16.16 20.07
N GLY A 138 20.79 17.09 21.03
CA GLY A 138 20.89 18.52 20.76
C GLY A 138 19.51 19.12 20.47
N SER A 139 19.49 20.20 19.71
CA SER A 139 18.25 20.88 19.31
C SER A 139 18.42 21.52 17.93
N PHE A 140 17.31 21.92 17.32
CA PHE A 140 17.38 22.92 16.26
C PHE A 140 17.91 24.26 16.81
N TRP A 141 18.28 25.15 15.88
CA TRP A 141 18.59 26.52 16.22
C TRP A 141 17.35 27.26 16.77
N PRO A 142 17.53 28.33 17.56
CA PRO A 142 16.39 29.11 18.05
C PRO A 142 15.55 29.68 16.91
N SER A 143 14.23 29.75 17.11
CA SER A 143 13.32 30.47 16.21
C SER A 143 13.74 31.92 16.06
N GLY A 144 13.66 32.42 14.84
CA GLY A 144 14.08 33.76 14.46
C GLY A 144 13.63 34.08 13.04
N ASP A 145 14.08 35.22 12.51
CA ASP A 145 13.75 35.64 11.14
C ASP A 145 14.19 34.59 10.11
N PRO A 146 13.27 33.90 9.41
CA PRO A 146 13.60 32.85 8.46
C PRO A 146 14.42 33.34 7.25
N ARG A 147 14.43 34.67 7.00
CA ARG A 147 15.23 35.32 5.95
C ARG A 147 16.70 35.40 6.33
N ARG A 148 17.05 35.14 7.60
CA ARG A 148 18.42 35.15 8.11
C ARG A 148 18.91 33.72 8.35
N GLY A 149 19.85 33.28 7.52
CA GLY A 149 20.49 31.99 7.68
C GLY A 149 21.55 32.00 8.78
N VAL A 150 21.26 31.38 9.92
CA VAL A 150 22.28 31.07 10.94
C VAL A 150 23.22 29.97 10.43
N ALA A 151 24.51 30.05 10.73
CA ALA A 151 25.49 29.04 10.31
C ALA A 151 25.43 27.76 11.17
N GLN A 152 24.25 27.17 11.29
CA GLN A 152 23.97 25.97 12.09
C GLN A 152 23.31 24.88 11.22
N ALA A 153 23.57 23.63 11.54
CA ALA A 153 23.01 22.48 10.83
C ALA A 153 22.59 21.38 11.81
N VAL A 154 21.56 20.66 11.44
CA VAL A 154 21.13 19.41 12.08
C VAL A 154 21.37 18.28 11.09
N LEU A 155 21.94 17.15 11.55
CA LEU A 155 22.28 16.04 10.66
C LEU A 155 21.38 14.83 10.90
N GLY A 156 21.05 14.11 9.84
CA GLY A 156 20.47 12.77 9.92
C GLY A 156 21.44 11.77 10.56
N THR A 157 20.90 10.71 11.15
CA THR A 157 21.69 9.74 11.92
C THR A 157 22.71 8.97 11.07
N LYS A 158 22.35 8.64 9.83
CA LYS A 158 23.23 7.95 8.87
C LYS A 158 24.30 8.90 8.36
N LEU A 159 23.96 10.12 7.96
CA LEU A 159 24.94 11.13 7.54
C LEU A 159 25.98 11.40 8.63
N LYS A 160 25.55 11.53 9.90
CA LYS A 160 26.46 11.67 11.05
C LYS A 160 27.43 10.50 11.13
N ARG A 161 26.94 9.26 11.00
CA ARG A 161 27.76 8.05 11.11
C ARG A 161 28.76 7.96 9.96
N GLU A 162 28.35 8.29 8.73
CA GLU A 162 29.23 8.26 7.57
C GLU A 162 30.36 9.32 7.67
N LEU A 163 30.06 10.53 8.15
CA LEU A 163 31.07 11.59 8.26
C LEU A 163 31.99 11.42 9.47
N PHE A 164 31.41 11.16 10.65
CA PHE A 164 32.13 11.20 11.94
C PHE A 164 32.34 9.83 12.59
N GLY A 165 31.79 8.75 12.03
CA GLY A 165 31.85 7.41 12.62
C GLY A 165 31.23 7.39 14.02
N ASN A 166 31.94 6.75 14.95
CA ASN A 166 31.58 6.72 16.38
C ASN A 166 31.93 8.02 17.12
N GLY A 167 32.62 8.98 16.47
CA GLY A 167 32.98 10.25 17.07
C GLY A 167 31.78 11.17 17.33
N ASN A 168 31.95 12.15 18.21
CA ASN A 168 30.94 13.18 18.45
C ASN A 168 30.87 14.16 17.26
N ALA A 169 29.67 14.41 16.75
CA ALA A 169 29.43 15.39 15.68
C ALA A 169 28.94 16.74 16.23
N LEU A 170 28.29 16.76 17.39
CA LEU A 170 27.77 17.99 17.99
C LEU A 170 28.89 18.99 18.27
N GLY A 171 28.63 20.25 17.95
CA GLY A 171 29.56 21.36 18.08
C GLY A 171 30.66 21.40 17.03
N ARG A 172 30.85 20.36 16.21
CA ARG A 172 31.81 20.35 15.10
C ARG A 172 31.26 21.11 13.91
N PHE A 173 32.15 21.48 13.00
CA PHE A 173 31.78 22.10 11.75
C PHE A 173 31.71 21.09 10.61
N VAL A 174 30.72 21.27 9.75
CA VAL A 174 30.58 20.60 8.44
C VAL A 174 30.58 21.66 7.35
N ARG A 175 31.03 21.29 6.15
CA ARG A 175 30.93 22.12 4.95
C ARG A 175 29.83 21.54 4.07
N ILE A 176 28.84 22.36 3.72
CA ILE A 176 27.73 22.01 2.85
C ILE A 176 27.83 22.94 1.64
N ALA A 177 28.03 22.37 0.45
CA ALA A 177 28.27 23.16 -0.78
C ALA A 177 29.34 24.25 -0.60
N GLY A 178 30.43 23.94 0.12
CA GLY A 178 31.52 24.87 0.41
C GLY A 178 31.30 25.80 1.61
N SER A 179 30.06 26.02 2.04
CA SER A 179 29.69 26.88 3.18
C SER A 179 29.78 26.15 4.52
N ARG A 180 30.24 26.84 5.58
CA ARG A 180 30.55 26.22 6.89
C ARG A 180 29.37 26.34 7.85
N PHE A 181 28.92 25.21 8.41
CA PHE A 181 27.84 25.13 9.39
C PHE A 181 28.29 24.40 10.66
N ARG A 182 27.85 24.86 11.82
CA ARG A 182 28.06 24.17 13.10
C ARG A 182 26.94 23.15 13.34
N VAL A 183 27.30 21.91 13.63
CA VAL A 183 26.33 20.87 13.96
C VAL A 183 25.76 21.11 15.35
N VAL A 184 24.46 21.35 15.47
CA VAL A 184 23.77 21.67 16.74
C VAL A 184 22.78 20.60 17.19
N GLY A 185 22.38 19.73 16.27
CA GLY A 185 21.46 18.63 16.57
C GLY A 185 21.66 17.43 15.65
N LEU A 186 21.11 16.30 16.08
CA LEU A 186 20.98 15.07 15.30
C LEU A 186 19.53 14.62 15.32
N MET A 187 18.93 14.43 14.15
CA MET A 187 17.54 13.94 14.05
C MET A 187 17.40 12.55 14.65
N GLU A 188 16.20 12.19 15.09
CA GLU A 188 15.84 10.79 15.31
C GLU A 188 15.87 10.01 13.99
N PRO A 189 16.12 8.70 13.98
CA PRO A 189 16.06 7.93 12.76
C PRO A 189 14.60 7.78 12.33
N LYS A 190 14.31 8.09 11.07
CA LYS A 190 13.03 7.84 10.43
C LYS A 190 13.15 6.73 9.38
N GLY A 191 14.33 6.61 8.77
CA GLY A 191 14.61 5.67 7.68
C GLY A 191 14.28 6.25 6.31
N GLN A 192 13.81 5.39 5.41
CA GLN A 192 13.45 5.79 4.05
C GLN A 192 11.99 6.23 3.98
N PHE A 193 11.75 7.34 3.28
CA PHE A 193 10.44 7.84 2.91
C PHE A 193 10.36 8.05 1.40
N LEU A 194 9.41 7.38 0.73
CA LEU A 194 9.24 7.43 -0.73
C LEU A 194 10.53 7.22 -1.54
N GLY A 195 11.45 6.38 -1.04
CA GLY A 195 12.74 6.10 -1.67
C GLY A 195 13.86 7.08 -1.33
N PHE A 196 13.57 8.15 -0.60
CA PHE A 196 14.56 9.09 -0.05
C PHE A 196 14.96 8.70 1.37
N ASP A 197 16.24 8.74 1.68
CA ASP A 197 16.76 8.40 3.00
C ASP A 197 16.88 9.66 3.86
N LEU A 198 15.91 9.87 4.75
CA LEU A 198 15.87 11.04 5.65
C LEU A 198 16.97 10.97 6.72
N ASP A 199 17.52 9.78 6.97
CA ASP A 199 18.65 9.61 7.88
C ASP A 199 19.98 10.02 7.21
N ASP A 200 20.04 10.02 5.88
CA ASP A 200 21.19 10.41 5.07
C ASP A 200 20.98 11.81 4.46
N ALA A 201 20.58 12.77 5.29
CA ALA A 201 20.30 14.14 4.92
C ALA A 201 20.86 15.16 5.92
N ALA A 202 20.95 16.43 5.51
CA ALA A 202 21.29 17.56 6.38
C ALA A 202 20.21 18.63 6.34
N TYR A 203 19.91 19.22 7.50
CA TYR A 203 18.92 20.26 7.71
C TYR A 203 19.63 21.56 8.04
N ILE A 204 19.39 22.61 7.25
CA ILE A 204 19.97 23.94 7.43
C ILE A 204 18.87 25.01 7.31
N PRO A 205 19.12 26.27 7.74
CA PRO A 205 18.15 27.33 7.57
C PRO A 205 17.74 27.52 6.11
N VAL A 206 16.45 27.73 5.87
CA VAL A 206 15.86 27.93 4.53
C VAL A 206 16.60 29.01 3.72
N ALA A 207 16.91 30.17 4.32
CA ALA A 207 17.66 31.23 3.64
C ALA A 207 19.10 30.83 3.26
N SER A 208 19.72 29.91 4.00
CA SER A 208 21.04 29.37 3.66
C SER A 208 20.95 28.40 2.48
N ALA A 209 19.94 27.53 2.46
CA ALA A 209 19.71 26.61 1.36
C ALA A 209 19.38 27.33 0.06
N MET A 210 18.47 28.32 0.10
CA MET A 210 18.12 29.15 -1.05
C MET A 210 19.36 29.80 -1.68
N LYS A 211 20.26 30.35 -0.85
CA LYS A 211 21.54 30.92 -1.33
C LYS A 211 22.48 29.88 -1.92
N ILE A 212 22.59 28.71 -1.30
CA ILE A 212 23.45 27.60 -1.78
C ILE A 212 22.96 27.10 -3.14
N PHE A 213 21.65 26.97 -3.34
CA PHE A 213 21.05 26.45 -4.56
C PHE A 213 20.70 27.53 -5.58
N ASN A 214 21.01 28.80 -5.29
CA ASN A 214 20.66 29.95 -6.13
C ASN A 214 19.16 29.98 -6.49
N MET A 215 18.33 29.70 -5.49
CA MET A 215 16.86 29.72 -5.58
C MET A 215 16.33 31.02 -4.98
N ASP A 216 15.37 31.63 -5.65
CA ASP A 216 14.61 32.79 -5.19
C ASP A 216 13.13 32.44 -4.92
N GLU A 217 12.79 31.15 -4.97
CA GLU A 217 11.48 30.58 -4.65
C GLU A 217 11.59 29.43 -3.65
N LEU A 218 10.53 29.24 -2.87
CA LEU A 218 10.32 28.04 -2.05
C LEU A 218 9.77 26.91 -2.93
N MET A 219 10.19 25.69 -2.62
CA MET A 219 9.69 24.50 -3.32
C MET A 219 8.44 23.93 -2.67
N GLU A 220 8.26 24.22 -1.38
CA GLU A 220 7.16 23.73 -0.58
C GLU A 220 6.98 24.61 0.66
N ILE A 221 5.75 24.80 1.10
CA ILE A 221 5.42 25.32 2.42
C ILE A 221 4.57 24.27 3.10
N ASP A 222 5.10 23.71 4.19
CA ASP A 222 4.36 22.78 5.03
C ASP A 222 3.73 23.53 6.18
N LEU A 223 2.48 23.22 6.50
CA LEU A 223 1.84 23.71 7.71
C LEU A 223 1.10 22.60 8.44
N THR A 224 1.00 22.75 9.76
CA THR A 224 0.19 21.88 10.60
C THR A 224 -0.93 22.66 11.27
N PHE A 225 -2.01 21.95 11.61
CA PHE A 225 -3.24 22.55 12.11
C PHE A 225 -3.85 21.69 13.24
N THR A 226 -4.54 22.36 14.17
CA THR A 226 -4.89 21.79 15.47
C THR A 226 -5.90 20.64 15.40
N ASN A 227 -6.78 20.63 14.39
CA ASN A 227 -7.84 19.62 14.29
C ASN A 227 -8.15 19.27 12.85
N SER A 228 -8.17 17.97 12.53
CA SER A 228 -8.58 17.42 11.24
C SER A 228 -9.95 17.92 10.75
N SER A 229 -10.87 18.28 11.66
CA SER A 229 -12.19 18.83 11.28
C SER A 229 -12.14 20.24 10.68
N LEU A 230 -11.03 20.96 10.87
CA LEU A 230 -10.81 22.29 10.31
C LEU A 230 -10.11 22.25 8.95
N LEU A 231 -9.80 21.05 8.42
CA LEU A 231 -9.04 20.90 7.18
C LEU A 231 -9.61 21.75 6.05
N ASP A 232 -10.90 21.58 5.74
CA ASP A 232 -11.56 22.29 4.64
C ASP A 232 -11.52 23.82 4.84
N GLN A 233 -11.71 24.27 6.09
CA GLN A 233 -11.67 25.69 6.43
C GLN A 233 -10.25 26.26 6.29
N VAL A 234 -9.24 25.56 6.81
CA VAL A 234 -7.84 25.98 6.73
C VAL A 234 -7.37 25.96 5.27
N GLU A 235 -7.73 24.95 4.48
CA GLU A 235 -7.43 24.92 3.04
C GLU A 235 -8.05 26.12 2.30
N GLU A 236 -9.30 26.48 2.62
CA GLU A 236 -9.96 27.65 2.01
C GLU A 236 -9.30 28.97 2.44
N ASP A 237 -8.95 29.11 3.72
CA ASP A 237 -8.30 30.32 4.24
C ASP A 237 -6.87 30.47 3.69
N VAL A 238 -6.11 29.38 3.59
CA VAL A 238 -4.78 29.34 2.93
C VAL A 238 -4.93 29.75 1.46
N ARG A 239 -5.89 29.17 0.74
CA ARG A 239 -6.17 29.50 -0.65
C ARG A 239 -6.48 30.98 -0.81
N ARG A 240 -7.31 31.55 0.06
CA ARG A 240 -7.67 32.98 0.04
C ARG A 240 -6.45 33.86 0.26
N VAL A 241 -5.68 33.62 1.32
CA VAL A 241 -4.50 34.42 1.68
C VAL A 241 -3.45 34.42 0.56
N LEU A 242 -3.14 33.26 -0.01
CA LEU A 242 -2.16 33.17 -1.08
C LEU A 242 -2.68 33.80 -2.38
N THR A 243 -3.95 33.59 -2.72
CA THR A 243 -4.56 34.19 -3.91
C THR A 243 -4.54 35.72 -3.84
N ASP A 244 -4.87 36.29 -2.69
CA ASP A 244 -4.84 37.74 -2.48
C ASP A 244 -3.41 38.30 -2.64
N ARG A 245 -2.41 37.59 -2.12
CA ARG A 245 -1.00 37.97 -2.20
C ARG A 245 -0.42 37.81 -3.61
N HIS A 246 -0.92 36.85 -4.37
CA HIS A 246 -0.47 36.54 -5.73
C HIS A 246 -1.30 37.30 -6.80
N GLY A 247 -2.00 38.37 -6.41
CA GLY A 247 -2.73 39.25 -7.32
C GLY A 247 -3.97 38.60 -7.95
N GLY A 248 -4.66 37.74 -7.20
CA GLY A 248 -5.89 37.08 -7.63
C GLY A 248 -5.67 35.82 -8.48
N LYS A 249 -4.44 35.29 -8.52
CA LYS A 249 -4.09 34.09 -9.28
C LYS A 249 -3.78 32.94 -8.35
N GLU A 250 -4.43 31.80 -8.60
CA GLU A 250 -4.08 30.53 -7.96
C GLU A 250 -2.95 29.85 -8.72
N ASP A 251 -1.69 30.12 -8.38
CA ASP A 251 -0.52 29.48 -8.98
C ASP A 251 0.24 28.60 -7.98
N PHE A 252 -0.50 28.00 -7.06
CA PHE A 252 -0.05 27.04 -6.07
C PHE A 252 -1.02 25.86 -6.01
N ALA A 253 -0.52 24.72 -5.54
CA ALA A 253 -1.31 23.53 -5.25
C ALA A 253 -1.29 23.29 -3.75
N ILE A 254 -2.48 23.15 -3.16
CA ILE A 254 -2.65 22.76 -1.76
C ILE A 254 -2.92 21.25 -1.76
N THR A 255 -2.05 20.50 -1.11
CA THR A 255 -2.17 19.04 -0.99
C THR A 255 -2.16 18.66 0.48
N SER A 256 -3.28 18.14 0.98
CA SER A 256 -3.33 17.59 2.33
C SER A 256 -2.96 16.11 2.35
N GLN A 257 -2.44 15.67 3.50
CA GLN A 257 -2.12 14.25 3.74
C GLN A 257 -3.36 13.35 3.51
N ALA A 258 -4.54 13.85 3.88
CA ALA A 258 -5.81 13.15 3.71
C ALA A 258 -6.17 12.95 2.23
N ALA A 259 -6.05 14.01 1.40
CA ALA A 259 -6.30 13.92 -0.03
C ALA A 259 -5.34 12.93 -0.72
N MET A 260 -4.05 12.94 -0.34
CA MET A 260 -3.06 11.98 -0.85
C MET A 260 -3.44 10.52 -0.51
N LEU A 261 -3.85 10.27 0.75
CA LEU A 261 -4.30 8.97 1.22
C LEU A 261 -5.58 8.51 0.51
N GLU A 262 -6.50 9.43 0.20
CA GLU A 262 -7.72 9.13 -0.53
C GLU A 262 -7.42 8.73 -1.98
N VAL A 263 -6.63 9.53 -2.71
CA VAL A 263 -6.22 9.22 -4.08
C VAL A 263 -5.50 7.87 -4.13
N PHE A 264 -4.59 7.62 -3.18
CA PHE A 264 -3.91 6.34 -3.07
C PHE A 264 -4.89 5.19 -2.75
N GLY A 265 -5.84 5.41 -1.85
CA GLY A 265 -6.92 4.47 -1.54
C GLY A 265 -7.74 4.10 -2.78
N ASN A 266 -8.07 5.10 -3.61
CA ASN A 266 -8.78 4.91 -4.87
C ASN A 266 -7.96 4.09 -5.87
N ILE A 267 -6.67 4.38 -6.04
CA ILE A 267 -5.77 3.59 -6.88
C ILE A 267 -5.68 2.14 -6.38
N MET A 268 -5.51 1.93 -5.07
CA MET A 268 -5.46 0.60 -4.47
C MET A 268 -6.78 -0.16 -4.68
N ASN A 269 -7.93 0.53 -4.62
CA ASN A 269 -9.22 -0.09 -4.89
C ASN A 269 -9.33 -0.54 -6.35
N ILE A 270 -8.88 0.28 -7.31
CA ILE A 270 -8.84 -0.11 -8.72
C ILE A 270 -7.94 -1.33 -8.95
N ILE A 271 -6.74 -1.33 -8.38
CA ILE A 271 -5.82 -2.48 -8.46
C ILE A 271 -6.45 -3.71 -7.82
N THR A 272 -7.07 -3.56 -6.65
CA THR A 272 -7.75 -4.66 -5.95
C THR A 272 -8.90 -5.22 -6.79
N MET A 273 -9.68 -4.37 -7.44
CA MET A 273 -10.75 -4.81 -8.36
C MET A 273 -10.20 -5.54 -9.57
N ALA A 274 -9.15 -5.03 -10.21
CA ALA A 274 -8.50 -5.67 -11.36
C ALA A 274 -7.93 -7.06 -10.98
N VAL A 275 -7.24 -7.13 -9.85
CA VAL A 275 -6.76 -8.39 -9.26
C VAL A 275 -7.90 -9.34 -8.95
N GLY A 276 -8.98 -8.83 -8.36
CA GLY A 276 -10.18 -9.59 -8.07
C GLY A 276 -10.82 -10.16 -9.33
N ALA A 277 -10.84 -9.40 -10.43
CA ALA A 277 -11.34 -9.86 -11.73
C ALA A 277 -10.46 -10.99 -12.30
N ILE A 278 -9.13 -10.87 -12.26
CA ILE A 278 -8.20 -11.91 -12.71
C ILE A 278 -8.33 -13.18 -11.86
N GLY A 279 -8.46 -13.00 -10.54
CA GLY A 279 -8.76 -14.08 -9.60
C GLY A 279 -10.10 -14.75 -9.90
N GLY A 280 -11.12 -13.95 -10.22
CA GLY A 280 -12.44 -14.40 -10.65
C GLY A 280 -12.40 -15.24 -11.92
N VAL A 281 -11.65 -14.82 -12.94
CA VAL A 281 -11.45 -15.63 -14.16
C VAL A 281 -10.77 -16.96 -13.84
N SER A 282 -9.78 -16.96 -12.96
CA SER A 282 -9.10 -18.20 -12.52
C SER A 282 -10.06 -19.14 -11.79
N LEU A 283 -10.96 -18.58 -10.95
CA LEU A 283 -12.00 -19.36 -10.30
C LEU A 283 -13.02 -19.92 -11.30
N LEU A 284 -13.39 -19.17 -12.35
CA LEU A 284 -14.27 -19.67 -13.42
C LEU A 284 -13.66 -20.88 -14.14
N VAL A 285 -12.36 -20.87 -14.40
CA VAL A 285 -11.65 -22.05 -14.94
C VAL A 285 -11.78 -23.24 -13.99
N GLY A 286 -11.63 -23.00 -12.68
CA GLY A 286 -11.87 -24.01 -11.64
C GLY A 286 -13.32 -24.54 -11.62
N VAL A 287 -14.31 -23.65 -11.75
CA VAL A 287 -15.75 -23.99 -11.83
C VAL A 287 -16.00 -24.93 -13.01
N ILE A 288 -15.52 -24.57 -14.20
CA ILE A 288 -15.68 -25.36 -15.42
C ILE A 288 -14.98 -26.71 -15.28
N GLY A 289 -13.79 -26.72 -14.68
CA GLY A 289 -13.02 -27.94 -14.41
C GLY A 289 -13.75 -28.92 -13.48
N ILE A 290 -14.36 -28.43 -12.40
CA ILE A 290 -15.17 -29.28 -11.50
C ILE A 290 -16.45 -29.74 -12.21
N LEU A 291 -17.16 -28.84 -12.88
CA LEU A 291 -18.40 -29.15 -13.58
C LEU A 291 -18.19 -30.25 -14.63
N THR A 292 -17.16 -30.12 -15.45
CA THR A 292 -16.85 -31.09 -16.52
C THR A 292 -16.48 -32.45 -15.93
N MET A 293 -15.64 -32.46 -14.89
CA MET A 293 -15.27 -33.69 -14.21
C MET A 293 -16.49 -34.39 -13.59
N MET A 294 -17.35 -33.65 -12.89
CA MET A 294 -18.56 -34.18 -12.28
C MET A 294 -19.57 -34.68 -13.33
N TRP A 295 -19.69 -34.00 -14.46
CA TRP A 295 -20.57 -34.42 -15.56
C TRP A 295 -20.16 -35.79 -16.11
N ILE A 296 -18.86 -36.01 -16.31
CA ILE A 296 -18.34 -37.29 -16.76
C ILE A 296 -18.52 -38.36 -15.67
N ALA A 297 -18.25 -38.02 -14.40
CA ALA A 297 -18.42 -38.94 -13.27
C ALA A 297 -19.87 -39.43 -13.12
N VAL A 298 -20.87 -38.58 -13.40
CA VAL A 298 -22.28 -38.99 -13.43
C VAL A 298 -22.55 -39.98 -14.57
N GLY A 299 -21.92 -39.80 -15.73
CA GLY A 299 -21.98 -40.73 -16.85
C GLY A 299 -21.37 -42.10 -16.53
N GLU A 300 -20.18 -42.10 -15.92
CA GLU A 300 -19.46 -43.32 -15.52
C GLU A 300 -20.21 -44.08 -14.40
N ARG A 301 -20.95 -43.37 -13.53
CA ARG A 301 -21.72 -43.96 -12.42
C ARG A 301 -23.21 -44.14 -12.70
N MET A 302 -23.67 -44.10 -13.96
CA MET A 302 -25.11 -44.19 -14.28
C MET A 302 -25.78 -45.45 -13.70
N ASN A 303 -25.14 -46.62 -13.84
CA ASN A 303 -25.65 -47.88 -13.29
C ASN A 303 -25.79 -47.85 -11.76
N GLU A 304 -24.82 -47.30 -11.04
CA GLU A 304 -24.87 -47.14 -9.58
C GLU A 304 -26.02 -46.21 -9.15
N ILE A 305 -26.19 -45.09 -9.87
CA ILE A 305 -27.27 -44.14 -9.61
C ILE A 305 -28.65 -44.79 -9.85
N GLY A 306 -28.78 -45.57 -10.93
CA GLY A 306 -29.99 -46.33 -11.26
C GLY A 306 -30.36 -47.33 -10.16
N LEU A 307 -29.38 -48.08 -9.66
CA LEU A 307 -29.55 -49.02 -8.54
C LEU A 307 -30.00 -48.30 -7.26
N ILE A 308 -29.36 -47.19 -6.90
CA ILE A 308 -29.69 -46.42 -5.69
C ILE A 308 -31.11 -45.81 -5.79
N ARG A 309 -31.53 -45.40 -6.99
CA ARG A 309 -32.90 -44.89 -7.22
C ARG A 309 -33.94 -46.00 -7.21
N SER A 310 -33.63 -47.20 -7.70
CA SER A 310 -34.59 -48.32 -7.73
C SER A 310 -34.88 -48.90 -6.34
N ILE A 311 -33.92 -48.84 -5.42
CA ILE A 311 -34.11 -49.18 -3.99
C ILE A 311 -34.81 -48.08 -3.18
N GLY A 312 -35.23 -46.97 -3.81
CA GLY A 312 -36.08 -45.94 -3.20
C GLY A 312 -35.40 -44.63 -2.80
N ALA A 313 -34.16 -44.36 -3.19
CA ALA A 313 -33.53 -43.08 -2.90
C ALA A 313 -34.25 -41.91 -3.59
N THR A 314 -34.53 -40.86 -2.83
CA THR A 314 -35.20 -39.65 -3.34
C THR A 314 -34.25 -38.83 -4.24
N ARG A 315 -34.83 -38.07 -5.19
CA ARG A 315 -34.06 -37.15 -6.05
C ARG A 315 -33.19 -36.18 -5.24
N ARG A 316 -33.69 -35.69 -4.11
CA ARG A 316 -32.94 -34.80 -3.20
C ARG A 316 -31.73 -35.49 -2.57
N GLN A 317 -31.86 -36.76 -2.17
CA GLN A 317 -30.73 -37.52 -1.62
C GLN A 317 -29.63 -37.70 -2.67
N VAL A 318 -29.98 -38.08 -3.90
CA VAL A 318 -29.01 -38.20 -5.00
C VAL A 318 -28.35 -36.85 -5.30
N GLN A 319 -29.11 -35.75 -5.35
CA GLN A 319 -28.54 -34.40 -5.52
C GLN A 319 -27.54 -34.05 -4.42
N LEU A 320 -27.88 -34.31 -3.15
CA LEU A 320 -27.01 -34.01 -2.02
C LEU A 320 -25.70 -34.82 -2.04
N ILE A 321 -25.72 -36.08 -2.50
CA ILE A 321 -24.49 -36.89 -2.64
C ILE A 321 -23.51 -36.19 -3.59
N PHE A 322 -23.93 -35.89 -4.82
CA PHE A 322 -23.06 -35.27 -5.82
C PHE A 322 -22.68 -33.82 -5.46
N LEU A 323 -23.60 -33.06 -4.85
CA LEU A 323 -23.31 -31.69 -4.42
C LEU A 323 -22.28 -31.66 -3.29
N THR A 324 -22.37 -32.59 -2.33
CA THR A 324 -21.37 -32.71 -1.25
C THR A 324 -20.02 -33.22 -1.77
N GLU A 325 -20.01 -34.09 -2.79
CA GLU A 325 -18.77 -34.50 -3.47
C GLU A 325 -18.07 -33.32 -4.14
N ALA A 326 -18.80 -32.52 -4.92
CA ALA A 326 -18.28 -31.31 -5.57
C ALA A 326 -17.80 -30.25 -4.56
N ALA A 327 -18.57 -30.01 -3.50
CA ALA A 327 -18.19 -29.09 -2.42
C ALA A 327 -16.94 -29.55 -1.68
N THR A 328 -16.81 -30.85 -1.38
CA THR A 328 -15.64 -31.42 -0.71
C THR A 328 -14.40 -31.28 -1.58
N LEU A 329 -14.51 -31.59 -2.87
CA LEU A 329 -13.43 -31.42 -3.84
C LEU A 329 -12.94 -29.97 -3.94
N SER A 330 -13.86 -29.02 -4.06
CA SER A 330 -13.50 -27.61 -4.17
C SER A 330 -12.91 -27.07 -2.88
N THR A 331 -13.45 -27.48 -1.72
CA THR A 331 -12.92 -27.06 -0.41
C THR A 331 -11.53 -27.63 -0.18
N LEU A 332 -11.26 -28.89 -0.55
CA LEU A 332 -9.92 -29.47 -0.46
C LEU A 332 -8.94 -28.76 -1.40
N GLY A 333 -9.34 -28.50 -2.66
CA GLY A 333 -8.55 -27.70 -3.59
C GLY A 333 -8.28 -26.30 -3.04
N GLY A 334 -9.26 -25.68 -2.40
CA GLY A 334 -9.12 -24.37 -1.77
C GLY A 334 -8.22 -24.35 -0.56
N LEU A 335 -8.29 -25.35 0.32
CA LEU A 335 -7.36 -25.48 1.43
C LEU A 335 -5.92 -25.71 0.97
N ILE A 336 -5.74 -26.51 -0.09
CA ILE A 336 -4.43 -26.71 -0.73
C ILE A 336 -3.94 -25.37 -1.32
N GLY A 337 -4.80 -24.65 -2.03
CA GLY A 337 -4.50 -23.33 -2.58
C GLY A 337 -4.14 -22.30 -1.51
N VAL A 338 -4.84 -22.31 -0.37
CA VAL A 338 -4.51 -21.48 0.81
C VAL A 338 -3.12 -21.83 1.33
N GLY A 339 -2.84 -23.12 1.53
CA GLY A 339 -1.54 -23.58 1.99
C GLY A 339 -0.41 -23.15 1.05
N PHE A 340 -0.59 -23.33 -0.26
CA PHE A 340 0.37 -22.88 -1.26
C PHE A 340 0.51 -21.35 -1.31
N GLY A 341 -0.59 -20.61 -1.27
CA GLY A 341 -0.58 -19.14 -1.28
C GLY A 341 0.14 -18.56 -0.07
N LEU A 342 -0.14 -19.08 1.13
CA LEU A 342 0.55 -18.68 2.36
C LEU A 342 2.01 -19.09 2.34
N GLY A 343 2.33 -20.30 1.86
CA GLY A 343 3.71 -20.77 1.70
C GLY A 343 4.51 -19.88 0.75
N LEU A 344 3.91 -19.47 -0.36
CA LEU A 344 4.54 -18.57 -1.33
C LEU A 344 4.71 -17.15 -0.76
N CYS A 345 3.74 -16.65 0.00
CA CYS A 345 3.88 -15.38 0.74
C CYS A 345 5.02 -15.42 1.75
N ALA A 346 5.15 -16.52 2.50
CA ALA A 346 6.24 -16.71 3.46
C ALA A 346 7.60 -16.79 2.76
N LEU A 347 7.67 -17.50 1.62
CA LEU A 347 8.88 -17.59 0.80
C LEU A 347 9.29 -16.20 0.26
N LEU A 348 8.34 -15.44 -0.29
CA LEU A 348 8.60 -14.09 -0.82
C LEU A 348 9.07 -13.12 0.25
N ARG A 349 8.55 -13.23 1.47
CA ARG A 349 9.00 -12.39 2.61
C ARG A 349 10.47 -12.60 2.94
N VAL A 350 11.00 -13.81 2.75
CA VAL A 350 12.42 -14.13 2.98
C VAL A 350 13.26 -13.81 1.75
N ALA A 351 12.77 -14.14 0.55
CA ALA A 351 13.49 -14.00 -0.70
C ALA A 351 13.65 -12.53 -1.14
N VAL A 352 12.69 -11.66 -0.81
CA VAL A 352 12.72 -10.24 -1.15
C VAL A 352 12.52 -9.38 0.10
N PRO A 353 13.60 -9.09 0.84
CA PRO A 353 13.55 -8.21 2.00
C PRO A 353 13.02 -6.83 1.59
N GLY A 354 11.96 -6.36 2.24
CA GLY A 354 11.34 -5.05 1.97
C GLY A 354 10.04 -5.10 1.17
N LEU A 355 9.63 -6.27 0.66
CA LEU A 355 8.33 -6.43 0.02
C LEU A 355 7.22 -6.44 1.10
N PRO A 356 6.30 -5.45 1.12
CA PRO A 356 5.30 -5.39 2.16
C PRO A 356 4.21 -6.43 1.90
N ILE A 357 4.27 -7.54 2.64
CA ILE A 357 3.32 -8.66 2.53
C ILE A 357 2.58 -8.82 3.85
N ARG A 358 1.28 -8.55 3.85
CA ARG A 358 0.40 -8.74 5.00
C ARG A 358 -0.77 -9.62 4.59
N THR A 359 -0.97 -10.73 5.30
CA THR A 359 -2.03 -11.71 5.02
C THR A 359 -3.12 -11.64 6.12
N PRO A 360 -4.11 -10.74 6.02
CA PRO A 360 -5.23 -10.72 6.96
C PRO A 360 -5.97 -12.07 7.00
N PHE A 361 -6.34 -12.52 8.20
CA PHE A 361 -7.13 -13.74 8.39
C PHE A 361 -8.46 -13.69 7.63
N LEU A 362 -9.05 -12.49 7.50
CA LEU A 362 -10.29 -12.28 6.75
C LEU A 362 -10.18 -12.75 5.30
N PHE A 363 -9.08 -12.48 4.59
CA PHE A 363 -8.91 -12.92 3.20
C PHE A 363 -8.74 -14.43 3.09
N VAL A 364 -8.10 -15.07 4.07
CA VAL A 364 -8.00 -16.53 4.13
C VAL A 364 -9.38 -17.16 4.33
N ALA A 365 -10.17 -16.64 5.27
CA ALA A 365 -11.54 -17.09 5.51
C ALA A 365 -12.44 -16.88 4.29
N LEU A 366 -12.30 -15.73 3.61
CA LEU A 366 -13.05 -15.39 2.40
C LEU A 366 -12.66 -16.32 1.24
N ALA A 367 -11.37 -16.63 1.07
CA ALA A 367 -10.90 -17.59 0.06
C ALA A 367 -11.47 -19.00 0.28
N VAL A 368 -11.49 -19.50 1.53
CA VAL A 368 -12.10 -20.80 1.86
C VAL A 368 -13.61 -20.77 1.59
N THR A 369 -14.29 -19.71 1.98
CA THR A 369 -15.74 -19.54 1.75
C THR A 369 -16.07 -19.51 0.27
N VAL A 370 -15.28 -18.79 -0.53
CA VAL A 370 -15.41 -18.73 -1.99
C VAL A 370 -15.15 -20.09 -2.62
N SER A 371 -14.15 -20.85 -2.14
CA SER A 371 -13.90 -22.22 -2.61
C SER A 371 -15.10 -23.13 -2.39
N PHE A 372 -15.70 -23.08 -1.21
CA PHE A 372 -16.89 -23.86 -0.90
C PHE A 372 -18.07 -23.46 -1.79
N ALA A 373 -18.31 -22.16 -1.98
CA ALA A 373 -19.35 -21.64 -2.85
C ALA A 373 -19.15 -22.07 -4.32
N VAL A 374 -17.92 -22.03 -4.82
CA VAL A 374 -17.54 -22.50 -6.17
C VAL A 374 -17.84 -23.99 -6.34
N GLY A 375 -17.53 -24.81 -5.34
CA GLY A 375 -17.85 -26.24 -5.33
C GLY A 375 -19.35 -26.51 -5.38
N LEU A 376 -20.14 -25.75 -4.62
CA LEU A 376 -21.60 -25.86 -4.67
C LEU A 376 -22.13 -25.47 -6.06
N LEU A 377 -21.73 -24.30 -6.59
CA LEU A 377 -22.21 -23.78 -7.86
C LEU A 377 -21.87 -24.70 -9.03
N SER A 378 -20.64 -25.19 -9.10
CA SER A 378 -20.19 -26.14 -10.14
C SER A 378 -20.90 -27.50 -10.04
N GLY A 379 -21.27 -27.93 -8.82
CA GLY A 379 -21.94 -29.20 -8.57
C GLY A 379 -23.44 -29.23 -8.87
N VAL A 380 -24.13 -28.08 -8.92
CA VAL A 380 -25.60 -28.02 -9.07
C VAL A 380 -26.08 -28.71 -10.35
N MET A 381 -25.48 -28.40 -11.50
CA MET A 381 -25.94 -28.91 -12.79
C MET A 381 -25.71 -30.43 -12.94
N PRO A 382 -24.52 -30.99 -12.65
CA PRO A 382 -24.30 -32.44 -12.63
C PRO A 382 -25.19 -33.17 -11.61
N ALA A 383 -25.33 -32.64 -10.40
CA ALA A 383 -26.15 -33.24 -9.36
C ALA A 383 -27.64 -33.31 -9.75
N ARG A 384 -28.15 -32.26 -10.41
CA ARG A 384 -29.50 -32.27 -10.98
C ARG A 384 -29.66 -33.34 -12.04
N ARG A 385 -28.70 -33.44 -12.98
CA ARG A 385 -28.72 -34.46 -14.02
C ARG A 385 -28.76 -35.88 -13.43
N ALA A 386 -27.89 -36.18 -12.47
CA ALA A 386 -27.84 -37.48 -11.80
C ALA A 386 -29.18 -37.86 -11.16
N ALA A 387 -29.84 -36.90 -10.50
CA ALA A 387 -31.11 -37.15 -9.83
C ALA A 387 -32.32 -37.28 -10.76
N THR A 388 -32.22 -36.81 -12.01
CA THR A 388 -33.29 -36.92 -13.01
C THR A 388 -33.18 -38.16 -13.89
N LEU A 389 -32.09 -38.93 -13.82
CA LEU A 389 -31.91 -40.17 -14.59
C LEU A 389 -33.04 -41.17 -14.28
N ASP A 390 -33.66 -41.73 -15.33
CA ASP A 390 -34.65 -42.79 -15.19
C ASP A 390 -33.96 -44.08 -14.69
N PRO A 391 -34.43 -44.73 -13.60
CA PRO A 391 -33.77 -45.91 -13.06
C PRO A 391 -33.78 -47.09 -14.05
N ILE A 392 -34.80 -47.18 -14.91
CA ILE A 392 -34.94 -48.26 -15.89
C ILE A 392 -33.98 -48.05 -17.05
N GLU A 393 -33.87 -46.83 -17.57
CA GLU A 393 -32.90 -46.51 -18.63
C GLU A 393 -31.46 -46.61 -18.12
N ALA A 394 -31.21 -46.17 -16.89
CA ALA A 394 -29.89 -46.21 -16.28
C ALA A 394 -29.36 -47.64 -16.09
N LEU A 395 -30.23 -48.64 -15.86
CA LEU A 395 -29.88 -50.06 -15.74
C LEU A 395 -29.82 -50.80 -17.08
N ARG A 396 -30.35 -50.20 -18.16
CA ARG A 396 -30.32 -50.74 -19.53
C ARG A 396 -29.10 -50.29 -20.33
N ALA A 397 -28.40 -49.25 -19.88
CA ALA A 397 -27.20 -48.75 -20.52
C ALA A 397 -26.01 -49.68 -20.22
N GLU A 398 -25.84 -50.71 -21.06
CA GLU A 398 -24.55 -51.38 -21.31
C GLU A 398 -23.91 -50.83 -22.59
#